data_AF-A0A3D3L2A4-F1
#
_entry.id   AF-A0A3D3L2A4-F1
#
_cell.length_a   1.000
_cell.length_b   1.000
_cell.length_c   1.000
_cell.angle_alpha   90.00
_cell.angle_beta   90.00
_cell.angle_gamma   90.00
#
_symmetry.space_group_name_H-M   'P 1'
#
loop_
_entity.id
_entity.type
_entity.pdbx_description
1 polymer ?
#
loop_
_entity_poly.entity_id
_entity_poly.type
_entity_poly.pdbx_seq_one_letter_code
_entity_poly.pdbx_strand_id
1 'polypeptide(L)'
;MIWKRQIPILIVTVIGLLTLFGWFIEQPTIQAFVDDDATQWYDILASFAIILGALNLLKLQGRKVIKQKEGWGYSLFAIGGFIFSILAGFVIKGSDSVAWGAHVTSKGTLFKWMFEYMFTPLSATMFALLAFFVASASYRAFRIRNFEATLLLVAGIIIMLGRVPIGSYISSWFVMYILVLVIGVAVNTKFGNKMVTFSTVLAGLLIVTVAGMLTGWPIDQPGIFYLPIIQEWIYYNPNVAGARAIMIGIGLGIFATSIRYILGIEKSYIGE
;
A
#
# COMPACT_ATOMS: atom_id res chain seq x y z
N MET A 1 16.67 -37.67 -7.21
CA MET A 1 16.00 -36.34 -7.20
C MET A 1 15.14 -36.12 -5.96
N ILE A 2 14.34 -37.10 -5.53
CA ILE A 2 13.45 -37.03 -4.34
C ILE A 2 14.18 -36.52 -3.08
N TRP A 3 15.26 -37.20 -2.68
CA TRP A 3 16.01 -36.88 -1.45
C TRP A 3 16.67 -35.50 -1.42
N LYS A 4 17.10 -34.98 -2.58
CA LYS A 4 17.83 -33.71 -2.67
C LYS A 4 16.92 -32.49 -2.85
N ARG A 5 15.67 -32.69 -3.27
CA ARG A 5 14.76 -31.59 -3.63
C ARG A 5 13.42 -31.68 -2.90
N GLN A 6 12.78 -32.84 -2.88
CA GLN A 6 11.43 -32.96 -2.31
C GLN A 6 11.44 -32.95 -0.78
N ILE A 7 12.45 -33.57 -0.15
CA ILE A 7 12.55 -33.59 1.32
C ILE A 7 12.77 -32.18 1.90
N PRO A 8 13.74 -31.36 1.42
CA PRO A 8 13.88 -29.99 1.90
C PRO A 8 12.62 -29.14 1.69
N ILE A 9 11.96 -29.26 0.54
CA ILE A 9 10.73 -28.49 0.28
C ILE A 9 9.60 -28.94 1.20
N LEU A 10 9.46 -30.25 1.44
CA LEU A 10 8.47 -30.79 2.38
C LEU A 10 8.70 -30.26 3.80
N ILE A 11 9.95 -30.25 4.27
CA ILE A 11 10.31 -29.70 5.59
C ILE A 11 9.93 -28.22 5.68
N VAL A 12 10.33 -27.41 4.70
CA VAL A 12 10.00 -25.98 4.66
C VAL A 12 8.49 -25.76 4.62
N THR A 13 7.75 -26.58 3.86
CA THR A 13 6.30 -26.47 3.75
C THR A 13 5.61 -26.79 5.08
N VAL A 14 6.02 -27.88 5.74
CA VAL A 14 5.44 -28.28 7.03
C VAL A 14 5.73 -27.24 8.11
N ILE A 15 6.98 -26.76 8.20
CA ILE A 15 7.35 -25.73 9.18
C ILE A 15 6.65 -24.39 8.86
N GLY A 16 6.55 -24.02 7.58
CA GLY A 16 5.83 -22.83 7.13
C GLY A 16 4.33 -22.88 7.45
N LEU A 17 3.69 -24.04 7.28
CA LEU A 17 2.29 -24.23 7.68
C LEU A 17 2.13 -24.23 9.20
N LEU A 18 3.04 -24.87 9.93
CA LEU A 18 3.01 -24.89 11.39
C LEU A 18 3.15 -23.48 11.98
N THR A 19 4.05 -22.66 11.45
CA THR A 19 4.21 -21.26 11.88
C THR A 19 2.99 -20.40 11.53
N LEU A 20 2.41 -20.57 10.34
CA LEU A 20 1.22 -19.83 9.92
C LEU A 20 -0.02 -20.20 10.73
N PHE A 21 -0.25 -21.50 10.94
CA PHE A 21 -1.42 -21.97 11.70
C PHE A 21 -1.20 -21.98 13.21
N GLY A 22 0.05 -21.99 13.69
CA GLY A 22 0.36 -22.01 15.12
C GLY A 22 -0.13 -20.78 15.86
N TRP A 23 -0.24 -19.63 15.18
CA TRP A 23 -0.89 -18.41 15.70
C TRP A 23 -2.38 -18.59 16.04
N PHE A 24 -3.04 -19.62 15.51
CA PHE A 24 -4.45 -19.93 15.75
C PHE A 24 -4.64 -21.14 16.68
N ILE A 25 -3.55 -21.78 17.15
CA ILE A 25 -3.60 -22.97 18.00
C ILE A 25 -3.26 -22.56 19.43
N GLU A 26 -4.24 -22.61 20.33
CA GLU A 26 -4.09 -22.34 21.77
C GLU A 26 -3.42 -23.51 22.52
N GLN A 27 -2.29 -24.02 22.01
CA GLN A 27 -1.50 -25.06 22.67
C GLN A 27 -0.14 -24.52 23.09
N PRO A 28 0.23 -24.55 24.38
CA PRO A 28 1.43 -23.90 24.89
C PRO A 28 2.73 -24.28 24.17
N THR A 29 2.89 -25.55 23.78
CA THR A 29 4.09 -26.04 23.10
C THR A 29 4.24 -25.51 21.67
N ILE A 30 3.11 -25.40 20.95
CA ILE A 30 3.12 -24.91 19.56
C ILE A 30 3.31 -23.40 19.56
N GLN A 31 2.65 -22.71 20.49
CA GLN A 31 2.78 -21.26 20.63
C GLN A 31 4.22 -20.87 21.01
N ALA A 32 4.85 -21.55 21.98
CA ALA A 32 6.25 -21.29 22.34
C ALA A 32 7.22 -21.51 21.16
N PHE A 33 7.01 -22.55 20.35
CA PHE A 33 7.82 -22.77 19.15
C PHE A 33 7.66 -21.65 18.12
N VAL A 34 6.43 -21.16 17.91
CA VAL A 34 6.15 -20.13 16.89
C VAL A 34 6.62 -18.76 17.33
N ASP A 35 6.40 -18.40 18.58
CA ASP A 35 6.71 -17.06 19.10
C ASP A 35 8.21 -16.90 19.38
N ASP A 36 8.88 -17.93 19.93
CA ASP A 36 10.28 -17.85 20.34
C ASP A 36 11.23 -18.55 19.34
N ASP A 37 11.15 -19.88 19.23
CA ASP A 37 12.14 -20.67 18.48
C ASP A 37 12.18 -20.30 16.99
N ALA A 38 11.01 -20.25 16.35
CA ALA A 38 10.90 -19.94 14.93
C ALA A 38 11.38 -18.52 14.62
N THR A 39 11.07 -17.55 15.48
CA THR A 39 11.54 -16.17 15.36
C THR A 39 13.07 -16.10 15.49
N GLN A 40 13.66 -16.81 16.45
CA GLN A 40 15.11 -16.84 16.62
C GLN A 40 15.83 -17.45 15.40
N TRP A 41 15.30 -18.57 14.87
CA TRP A 41 15.82 -19.17 13.65
C TRP A 41 15.68 -18.23 12.45
N TYR A 42 14.55 -17.53 12.35
CA TYR A 42 14.34 -16.51 11.33
C TYR A 42 15.38 -15.39 11.43
N ASP A 43 15.64 -14.85 12.62
CA ASP A 43 16.61 -13.77 12.83
C ASP A 43 18.04 -14.19 12.44
N ILE A 44 18.43 -15.43 12.75
CA ILE A 44 19.73 -15.99 12.33
C ILE A 44 19.79 -16.05 10.80
N LEU A 45 18.78 -16.63 10.14
CA LEU A 45 18.73 -16.74 8.68
C LEU A 45 18.68 -15.36 8.00
N ALA A 46 17.89 -14.44 8.53
CA ALA A 46 17.75 -13.07 8.05
C ALA A 46 19.09 -12.32 8.14
N SER A 47 19.85 -12.51 9.22
CA SER A 47 21.17 -11.91 9.39
C SER A 47 22.15 -12.33 8.28
N PHE A 48 22.18 -13.63 7.93
CA PHE A 48 22.99 -14.10 6.79
C PHE A 48 22.44 -13.60 5.44
N ALA A 49 21.12 -13.59 5.28
CA ALA A 49 20.47 -13.14 4.06
C ALA A 49 20.73 -11.66 3.77
N ILE A 50 20.77 -10.80 4.80
CA ILE A 50 21.11 -9.37 4.66
C ILE A 50 22.52 -9.21 4.09
N ILE A 51 23.50 -9.96 4.61
CA ILE A 51 24.88 -9.92 4.12
C ILE A 51 24.95 -10.41 2.67
N LEU A 52 24.28 -11.53 2.36
CA LEU A 52 24.23 -12.05 0.99
C LEU A 52 23.55 -11.07 0.03
N GLY A 53 22.47 -10.41 0.46
CA GLY A 53 21.75 -9.39 -0.31
C GLY A 53 22.63 -8.18 -0.61
N ALA A 54 23.35 -7.68 0.40
CA ALA A 54 24.32 -6.61 0.28
C ALA A 54 25.45 -6.95 -0.72
N LEU A 55 26.08 -8.13 -0.54
CA LEU A 55 27.15 -8.59 -1.42
C LEU A 55 26.64 -8.81 -2.86
N ASN A 56 25.43 -9.34 -3.02
CA ASN A 56 24.83 -9.55 -4.33
C ASN A 56 24.56 -8.22 -5.05
N LEU A 57 24.03 -7.21 -4.34
CA LEU A 57 23.85 -5.86 -4.89
C LEU A 57 25.18 -5.28 -5.36
N LEU A 58 26.21 -5.30 -4.51
CA LEU A 58 27.54 -4.80 -4.86
C LEU A 58 28.15 -5.56 -6.04
N LYS A 59 28.01 -6.89 -6.08
CA LYS A 59 28.48 -7.72 -7.19
C LYS A 59 27.76 -7.40 -8.50
N LEU A 60 26.43 -7.27 -8.48
CA LEU A 60 25.63 -6.99 -9.68
C LEU A 60 25.90 -5.59 -10.21
N GLN A 61 25.84 -4.58 -9.35
CA GLN A 61 26.07 -3.19 -9.74
C GLN A 61 27.54 -2.98 -10.11
N GLY A 62 28.49 -3.55 -9.35
CA GLY A 62 29.92 -3.46 -9.64
C GLY A 62 30.29 -4.11 -10.98
N ARG A 63 29.76 -5.30 -11.28
CA ARG A 63 29.92 -5.92 -12.61
C ARG A 63 29.34 -5.05 -13.72
N LYS A 64 28.24 -4.35 -13.47
CA LYS A 64 27.60 -3.45 -14.43
C LYS A 64 28.48 -2.23 -14.72
N VAL A 65 29.12 -1.68 -13.69
CA VAL A 65 30.10 -0.58 -13.80
C VAL A 65 31.37 -1.03 -14.53
N ILE A 66 31.98 -2.15 -14.13
CA ILE A 66 33.21 -2.67 -14.74
C ILE A 66 33.00 -2.98 -16.22
N LYS A 67 31.87 -3.60 -16.58
CA LYS A 67 31.54 -3.97 -17.96
C LYS A 67 30.88 -2.83 -18.75
N GLN A 68 30.75 -1.63 -18.18
CA GLN A 68 30.13 -0.45 -18.80
C GLN A 68 28.81 -0.75 -19.52
N LYS A 69 27.94 -1.56 -18.90
CA LYS A 69 26.64 -1.89 -19.50
C LYS A 69 25.71 -0.67 -19.50
N GLU A 70 24.66 -0.72 -20.32
CA GLU A 70 23.68 0.36 -20.41
C GLU A 70 23.13 0.79 -19.03
N GLY A 71 23.20 2.10 -18.75
CA GLY A 71 22.84 2.65 -17.45
C GLY A 71 23.83 2.35 -16.32
N TRP A 72 25.13 2.17 -16.61
CA TRP A 72 26.19 2.01 -15.59
C TRP A 72 26.33 3.24 -14.67
N GLY A 73 26.02 4.44 -15.16
CA GLY A 73 26.06 5.67 -14.35
C GLY A 73 25.14 5.56 -13.12
N TYR A 74 23.93 5.01 -13.29
CA TYR A 74 23.00 4.78 -12.17
C TYR A 74 23.53 3.76 -11.16
N SER A 75 24.32 2.78 -11.61
CA SER A 75 24.95 1.80 -10.73
C SER A 75 26.00 2.41 -9.81
N LEU A 76 26.69 3.47 -10.24
CA LEU A 76 27.58 4.22 -9.35
C LEU A 76 26.82 4.89 -8.21
N PHE A 77 25.67 5.51 -8.50
CA PHE A 77 24.81 6.09 -7.46
C PHE A 77 24.27 5.03 -6.51
N ALA A 78 23.92 3.84 -6.99
CA ALA A 78 23.47 2.74 -6.13
C ALA A 78 24.57 2.25 -5.19
N ILE A 79 25.79 2.04 -5.70
CA ILE A 79 26.94 1.61 -4.88
C ILE A 79 27.33 2.72 -3.89
N GLY A 80 27.41 3.97 -4.35
CA GLY A 80 27.73 5.11 -3.50
C GLY A 80 26.70 5.34 -2.40
N GLY A 81 25.40 5.26 -2.73
CA GLY A 81 24.30 5.35 -1.77
C GLY A 81 24.32 4.20 -0.77
N PHE A 82 24.64 2.99 -1.21
CA PHE A 82 24.79 1.83 -0.33
C PHE A 82 25.94 2.03 0.68
N ILE A 83 27.12 2.44 0.21
CA ILE A 83 28.27 2.75 1.08
C ILE A 83 27.91 3.88 2.05
N PHE A 84 27.28 4.94 1.55
CA PHE A 84 26.83 6.07 2.37
C PHE A 84 25.85 5.63 3.47
N SER A 85 24.90 4.74 3.17
CA SER A 85 23.97 4.22 4.18
C SER A 85 24.66 3.39 5.27
N ILE A 86 25.68 2.60 4.91
CA ILE A 86 26.49 1.85 5.90
C ILE A 86 27.25 2.83 6.78
N LEU A 87 27.90 3.83 6.18
CA LEU A 87 28.65 4.83 6.93
C LEU A 87 27.74 5.59 7.89
N ALA A 88 26.55 6.03 7.44
CA ALA A 88 25.60 6.74 8.27
C ALA A 88 24.99 5.88 9.39
N GLY A 89 24.81 4.57 9.16
CA GLY A 89 24.17 3.67 10.13
C GLY A 89 25.13 3.02 11.14
N PHE A 90 26.40 2.84 10.79
CA PHE A 90 27.33 2.04 11.61
C PHE A 90 28.64 2.76 11.97
N VAL A 91 29.00 3.84 11.27
CA VAL A 91 30.33 4.47 11.43
C VAL A 91 30.24 5.93 11.87
N ILE A 92 29.28 6.70 11.34
CA ILE A 92 29.17 8.15 11.50
C ILE A 92 27.81 8.49 12.10
N LYS A 93 27.78 8.87 13.39
CA LYS A 93 26.55 9.32 14.06
C LYS A 93 26.09 10.70 13.58
N GLY A 94 27.03 11.61 13.32
CA GLY A 94 26.74 13.01 12.98
C GLY A 94 26.28 13.89 14.15
N SER A 95 26.22 13.34 15.37
CA SER A 95 25.99 14.08 16.61
C SER A 95 26.60 13.33 17.79
N ASP A 96 27.36 14.03 18.63
CA ASP A 96 28.03 13.45 19.79
C ASP A 96 27.10 13.27 21.01
N SER A 97 25.97 13.98 21.04
CA SER A 97 25.01 13.96 22.15
C SER A 97 24.09 12.73 22.16
N VAL A 98 24.17 11.85 21.15
CA VAL A 98 23.27 10.71 21.00
C VAL A 98 24.04 9.39 21.12
N ALA A 99 23.47 8.46 21.89
CA ALA A 99 23.99 7.11 22.06
C ALA A 99 23.89 6.28 20.77
N TRP A 100 24.81 5.31 20.61
CA TRP A 100 24.71 4.30 19.57
C TRP A 100 23.40 3.51 19.69
N GLY A 101 22.83 3.08 18.56
CA GLY A 101 21.46 2.59 18.49
C GLY A 101 20.43 3.72 18.32
N ALA A 102 20.29 4.63 19.31
CA ALA A 102 19.31 5.73 19.24
C ALA A 102 19.58 6.73 18.10
N HIS A 103 20.82 6.81 17.63
CA HIS A 103 21.19 7.69 16.53
C HIS A 103 20.46 7.44 15.19
N VAL A 104 19.89 6.24 14.95
CA VAL A 104 19.17 5.96 13.69
C VAL A 104 17.77 6.60 13.63
N THR A 105 17.22 7.01 14.78
CA THR A 105 15.89 7.63 14.86
C THR A 105 15.91 9.08 15.36
N SER A 106 16.98 9.47 16.05
CA SER A 106 17.11 10.78 16.70
C SER A 106 17.31 11.91 15.69
N LYS A 107 16.72 13.08 15.98
CA LYS A 107 16.88 14.28 15.15
C LYS A 107 18.34 14.79 15.18
N GLY A 108 18.82 15.28 14.04
CA GLY A 108 20.15 15.85 13.90
C GLY A 108 21.28 14.85 13.66
N THR A 109 20.97 13.56 13.50
CA THR A 109 21.96 12.54 13.13
C THR A 109 22.06 12.37 11.62
N LEU A 110 23.20 11.85 11.16
CA LEU A 110 23.45 11.65 9.73
C LEU A 110 22.45 10.64 9.12
N PHE A 111 22.17 9.54 9.82
CA PHE A 111 21.22 8.54 9.36
C PHE A 111 19.81 9.10 9.24
N LYS A 112 19.33 9.85 10.24
CA LYS A 112 17.99 10.45 10.21
C LYS A 112 17.86 11.47 9.09
N TRP A 113 18.89 12.29 8.86
CA TRP A 113 18.93 13.22 7.73
C TRP A 113 18.85 12.48 6.38
N MET A 114 19.68 11.44 6.18
CA MET A 114 19.63 10.60 4.97
C MET A 114 18.24 9.99 4.79
N PHE A 115 17.63 9.51 5.87
CA PHE A 115 16.31 8.92 5.82
C PHE A 115 15.25 9.94 5.38
N GLU A 116 15.21 11.12 5.99
CA GLU A 116 14.18 12.15 5.72
C GLU A 116 14.36 12.86 4.38
N TYR A 117 15.59 13.09 3.95
CA TYR A 117 15.86 13.89 2.74
C TYR A 117 16.21 13.06 1.51
N MET A 118 16.62 11.79 1.68
CA MET A 118 16.89 10.89 0.55
C MET A 118 15.87 9.76 0.49
N PHE A 119 15.75 8.94 1.53
CA PHE A 119 14.90 7.75 1.47
C PHE A 119 13.40 8.10 1.39
N THR A 120 12.90 8.99 2.24
CA THR A 120 11.48 9.34 2.29
C THR A 120 10.98 9.94 0.98
N PRO A 121 11.64 10.95 0.36
CA PRO A 121 11.19 11.51 -0.90
C PRO A 121 11.29 10.50 -2.05
N LEU A 122 12.38 9.71 -2.13
CA LEU A 122 12.52 8.67 -3.15
C LEU A 122 11.42 7.60 -3.03
N SER A 123 11.13 7.15 -1.81
CA SER A 123 10.01 6.23 -1.55
C SER A 123 8.67 6.85 -1.95
N ALA A 124 8.44 8.13 -1.60
CA ALA A 124 7.24 8.86 -2.00
C ALA A 124 7.10 8.98 -3.52
N THR A 125 8.20 9.18 -4.26
CA THR A 125 8.15 9.20 -5.74
C THR A 125 7.76 7.85 -6.33
N MET A 126 8.24 6.74 -5.74
CA MET A 126 7.86 5.40 -6.17
C MET A 126 6.37 5.15 -5.95
N PHE A 127 5.84 5.55 -4.78
CA PHE A 127 4.40 5.47 -4.50
C PHE A 127 3.57 6.40 -5.38
N ALA A 128 4.03 7.62 -5.65
CA ALA A 128 3.34 8.57 -6.51
C ALA A 128 3.27 8.06 -7.97
N LEU A 129 4.38 7.51 -8.48
CA LEU A 129 4.41 6.86 -9.80
C LEU A 129 3.47 5.65 -9.83
N LEU A 130 3.49 4.80 -8.80
CA LEU A 130 2.58 3.66 -8.71
C LEU A 130 1.12 4.12 -8.72
N ALA A 131 0.76 5.14 -7.92
CA ALA A 131 -0.58 5.70 -7.90
C ALA A 131 -0.99 6.27 -9.28
N PHE A 132 -0.09 7.00 -9.95
CA PHE A 132 -0.31 7.53 -11.28
C PHE A 132 -0.52 6.42 -12.32
N PHE A 133 0.34 5.40 -12.34
CA PHE A 133 0.22 4.28 -13.28
C PHE A 133 -1.01 3.43 -13.02
N VAL A 134 -1.33 3.16 -11.75
CA VAL A 134 -2.57 2.46 -11.38
C VAL A 134 -3.78 3.28 -11.84
N ALA A 135 -3.82 4.59 -11.54
CA ALA A 135 -4.91 5.46 -11.97
C ALA A 135 -5.03 5.52 -13.51
N SER A 136 -3.92 5.64 -14.23
CA SER A 136 -3.89 5.66 -15.71
C SER A 136 -4.32 4.31 -16.32
N ALA A 137 -3.84 3.19 -15.77
CA ALA A 137 -4.20 1.85 -16.20
C ALA A 137 -5.68 1.56 -15.90
N SER A 138 -6.15 1.91 -14.71
CA SER A 138 -7.56 1.87 -14.32
C SER A 138 -8.39 2.73 -15.25
N TYR A 139 -8.03 3.99 -15.52
CA TYR A 139 -8.76 4.85 -16.46
C TYR A 139 -8.86 4.24 -17.86
N ARG A 140 -7.77 3.64 -18.36
CA ARG A 140 -7.75 2.96 -19.66
C ARG A 140 -8.57 1.67 -19.67
N ALA A 141 -8.54 0.88 -18.59
CA ALA A 141 -9.32 -0.34 -18.42
C ALA A 141 -10.82 -0.05 -18.18
N PHE A 142 -11.12 1.07 -17.53
CA PHE A 142 -12.44 1.61 -17.22
C PHE A 142 -12.90 2.65 -18.25
N ARG A 143 -12.37 2.61 -19.49
CA ARG A 143 -12.79 3.50 -20.59
C ARG A 143 -14.31 3.60 -20.57
N ILE A 144 -14.81 4.76 -20.14
CA ILE A 144 -16.20 5.00 -19.71
C ILE A 144 -17.16 4.48 -20.77
N ARG A 145 -17.74 3.30 -20.50
CA ARG A 145 -18.75 2.66 -21.35
C ARG A 145 -19.82 1.91 -20.55
N ASN A 146 -19.61 1.65 -19.26
CA ASN A 146 -20.59 0.97 -18.40
C ASN A 146 -20.80 1.71 -17.06
N PHE A 147 -21.98 1.50 -16.49
CA PHE A 147 -22.39 2.09 -15.22
C PHE A 147 -21.49 1.64 -14.06
N GLU A 148 -21.07 0.38 -14.07
CA GLU A 148 -20.20 -0.24 -13.05
C GLU A 148 -18.84 0.44 -12.95
N ALA A 149 -18.17 0.74 -14.07
CA ALA A 149 -16.88 1.44 -14.03
C ALA A 149 -17.01 2.88 -13.52
N THR A 150 -18.14 3.54 -13.81
CA THR A 150 -18.41 4.90 -13.30
C THR A 150 -18.59 4.87 -11.79
N LEU A 151 -19.34 3.89 -11.27
CA LEU A 151 -19.52 3.68 -9.84
C LEU A 151 -18.18 3.41 -9.14
N LEU A 152 -17.35 2.53 -9.71
CA LEU A 152 -16.01 2.23 -9.19
C LEU A 152 -15.08 3.44 -9.22
N LEU A 153 -15.12 4.25 -10.29
CA LEU A 153 -14.33 5.47 -10.41
C LEU A 153 -14.72 6.49 -9.32
N VAL A 154 -16.03 6.73 -9.15
CA VAL A 154 -16.54 7.66 -8.13
C VAL A 154 -16.18 7.17 -6.73
N ALA A 155 -16.37 5.88 -6.44
CA ALA A 155 -15.97 5.29 -5.16
C ALA A 155 -14.45 5.44 -4.90
N GLY A 156 -13.61 5.24 -5.92
CA GLY A 156 -12.17 5.43 -5.83
C GLY A 156 -11.78 6.89 -5.53
N ILE A 157 -12.41 7.86 -6.19
CA ILE A 157 -12.21 9.29 -5.93
C ILE A 157 -12.59 9.63 -4.49
N ILE A 158 -13.73 9.15 -4.00
CA ILE A 158 -14.18 9.35 -2.62
C ILE A 158 -13.18 8.78 -1.62
N ILE A 159 -12.67 7.56 -1.85
CA ILE A 159 -11.66 6.94 -0.98
C ILE A 159 -10.37 7.77 -0.96
N MET A 160 -9.89 8.20 -2.13
CA MET A 160 -8.65 8.98 -2.21
C MET A 160 -8.80 10.34 -1.51
N LEU A 161 -9.91 11.06 -1.71
CA LEU A 161 -10.16 12.34 -1.04
C LEU A 161 -10.36 12.20 0.46
N GLY A 162 -11.12 11.20 0.92
CA GLY A 162 -11.40 11.00 2.34
C GLY A 162 -10.17 10.64 3.18
N ARG A 163 -9.13 10.04 2.58
CA ARG A 163 -7.88 9.66 3.27
C ARG A 163 -6.83 10.76 3.31
N VAL A 164 -6.95 11.80 2.49
CA VAL A 164 -6.00 12.93 2.49
C VAL A 164 -6.38 13.90 3.62
N PRO A 165 -5.44 14.51 4.34
CA PRO A 165 -5.74 15.47 5.42
C PRO A 165 -6.64 16.64 4.99
N ILE A 166 -6.67 16.98 3.69
CA ILE A 166 -7.57 18.01 3.12
C ILE A 166 -9.04 17.54 3.13
N GLY A 167 -9.28 16.24 3.03
CA GLY A 167 -10.62 15.64 3.01
C GLY A 167 -11.42 15.86 4.28
N SER A 168 -10.76 15.93 5.44
CA SER A 168 -11.42 16.23 6.73
C SER A 168 -11.83 17.69 6.88
N TYR A 169 -11.26 18.60 6.09
CA TYR A 169 -11.69 20.00 6.07
C TYR A 169 -12.89 20.24 5.14
N ILE A 170 -13.30 19.24 4.34
CA ILE A 170 -14.48 19.36 3.48
C ILE A 170 -15.74 19.16 4.34
N SER A 171 -16.51 20.25 4.49
CA SER A 171 -17.77 20.21 5.23
C SER A 171 -18.83 19.32 4.58
N SER A 172 -19.68 18.72 5.40
CA SER A 172 -20.87 17.97 4.97
C SER A 172 -21.80 18.80 4.09
N TRP A 173 -21.84 20.12 4.31
CA TRP A 173 -22.63 21.07 3.53
C TRP A 173 -22.17 21.13 2.07
N PHE A 174 -20.86 21.15 1.85
CA PHE A 174 -20.27 21.13 0.51
C PHE A 174 -20.67 19.87 -0.27
N VAL A 175 -20.70 18.71 0.40
CA VAL A 175 -21.13 17.44 -0.19
C VAL A 175 -22.62 17.46 -0.52
N MET A 176 -23.46 18.02 0.37
CA MET A 176 -24.89 18.19 0.11
C MET A 176 -25.16 19.08 -1.10
N TYR A 177 -24.41 20.17 -1.28
CA TYR A 177 -24.53 21.01 -2.48
C TYR A 177 -24.16 20.26 -3.76
N ILE A 178 -23.10 19.44 -3.73
CA ILE A 178 -22.76 18.58 -4.88
C ILE A 178 -23.91 17.63 -5.19
N LEU A 179 -24.54 17.02 -4.19
CA LEU A 179 -25.68 16.12 -4.40
C LEU A 179 -26.89 16.84 -4.99
N VAL A 180 -27.19 18.06 -4.55
CA VAL A 180 -28.25 18.89 -5.14
C VAL A 180 -27.97 19.17 -6.62
N LEU A 181 -26.72 19.48 -6.97
CA LEU A 181 -26.32 19.68 -8.37
C LEU A 181 -26.47 18.40 -9.19
N VAL A 182 -26.08 17.24 -8.65
CA VAL A 182 -26.25 15.93 -9.31
C VAL A 182 -27.73 15.61 -9.55
N ILE A 183 -28.59 15.88 -8.56
CA ILE A 183 -30.06 15.74 -8.71
C ILE A 183 -30.58 16.70 -9.78
N GLY A 184 -30.10 17.94 -9.81
CA GLY A 184 -30.43 18.91 -10.85
C GLY A 184 -30.07 18.41 -12.26
N VAL A 185 -28.88 17.82 -12.42
CA VAL A 185 -28.47 17.18 -13.67
C VAL A 185 -29.41 16.03 -14.02
N ALA A 186 -29.72 15.13 -13.08
CA ALA A 186 -30.62 14.00 -13.32
C ALA A 186 -32.05 14.43 -13.73
N VAL A 187 -32.58 15.48 -13.10
CA VAL A 187 -33.87 16.08 -13.44
C VAL A 187 -33.82 16.67 -14.86
N ASN A 188 -32.73 17.34 -15.24
CA ASN A 188 -32.55 17.84 -16.59
C ASN A 188 -32.55 16.69 -17.63
N THR A 189 -31.86 15.58 -17.34
CA THR A 189 -31.81 14.43 -18.26
C THR A 189 -33.18 13.80 -18.48
N LYS A 190 -34.05 13.80 -17.46
CA LYS A 190 -35.37 13.18 -17.52
C LYS A 190 -36.46 14.07 -18.11
N PHE A 191 -36.47 15.35 -17.76
CA PHE A 191 -37.56 16.27 -18.12
C PHE A 191 -37.21 17.24 -19.25
N GLY A 192 -35.92 17.42 -19.58
CA GLY A 192 -35.45 18.29 -20.68
C GLY A 192 -35.81 19.78 -20.54
N ASN A 193 -36.43 20.19 -19.44
CA ASN A 193 -36.95 21.54 -19.24
C ASN A 193 -36.03 22.36 -18.33
N LYS A 194 -35.40 23.38 -18.91
CA LYS A 194 -34.47 24.30 -18.23
C LYS A 194 -35.08 24.99 -17.01
N MET A 195 -36.37 25.34 -17.06
CA MET A 195 -37.04 26.03 -15.95
C MET A 195 -37.23 25.10 -14.74
N VAL A 196 -37.55 23.82 -14.99
CA VAL A 196 -37.73 22.81 -13.94
C VAL A 196 -36.39 22.42 -13.30
N THR A 197 -35.33 22.32 -14.11
CA THR A 197 -33.98 22.12 -13.60
C THR A 197 -33.52 23.29 -12.74
N PHE A 198 -33.72 24.52 -13.21
CA PHE A 198 -33.33 25.72 -12.48
C PHE A 198 -34.10 25.85 -11.16
N SER A 199 -35.42 25.62 -11.16
CA SER A 199 -36.22 25.65 -9.94
C SER A 199 -35.80 24.59 -8.93
N THR A 200 -35.45 23.38 -9.40
CA THR A 200 -35.04 22.27 -8.52
C THR A 200 -33.68 22.54 -7.88
N VAL A 201 -32.71 23.05 -8.65
CA VAL A 201 -31.39 23.42 -8.11
C VAL A 201 -31.52 24.57 -7.12
N LEU A 202 -32.24 25.63 -7.47
CA LEU A 202 -32.40 26.80 -6.61
C LEU A 202 -33.12 26.44 -5.30
N ALA A 203 -34.23 25.69 -5.38
CA ALA A 203 -34.94 25.20 -4.22
C ALA A 203 -34.08 24.27 -3.36
N GLY A 204 -33.33 23.34 -3.98
CA GLY A 204 -32.45 22.43 -3.28
C GLY A 204 -31.32 23.14 -2.52
N LEU A 205 -30.67 24.12 -3.16
CA LEU A 205 -29.60 24.91 -2.50
C LEU A 205 -30.17 25.71 -1.33
N LEU A 206 -31.33 26.35 -1.51
CA LEU A 206 -32.01 27.10 -0.45
C LEU A 206 -32.39 26.19 0.73
N ILE A 207 -32.94 25.00 0.47
CA ILE A 207 -33.29 24.03 1.51
C ILE A 207 -32.05 23.64 2.31
N VAL A 208 -30.94 23.31 1.64
CA VAL A 208 -29.69 22.92 2.34
C VAL A 208 -29.14 24.08 3.17
N THR A 209 -29.12 25.32 2.63
CA THR A 209 -28.66 26.50 3.38
C THR A 209 -29.54 26.80 4.59
N VAL A 210 -30.86 26.76 4.42
CA VAL A 210 -31.82 27.10 5.48
C VAL A 210 -31.84 26.01 6.55
N ALA A 211 -31.84 24.73 6.16
CA ALA A 211 -31.75 23.62 7.10
C ALA A 211 -30.47 23.67 7.92
N GLY A 212 -29.33 23.93 7.28
CA GLY A 212 -28.05 24.07 7.98
C GLY A 212 -28.00 25.28 8.92
N MET A 213 -28.55 26.43 8.52
CA MET A 213 -28.64 27.61 9.39
C MET A 213 -29.56 27.41 10.59
N LEU A 214 -30.70 26.73 10.40
CA LEU A 214 -31.66 26.44 11.48
C LEU A 214 -31.13 25.42 12.49
N THR A 215 -30.35 24.45 12.04
CA THR A 215 -29.82 23.37 12.88
C THR A 215 -28.43 23.64 13.46
N GLY A 216 -27.73 24.68 12.97
CA GLY A 216 -26.41 25.06 13.45
C GLY A 216 -25.35 23.98 13.23
N TRP A 217 -25.47 23.20 12.16
CA TRP A 217 -24.61 22.03 11.97
C TRP A 217 -23.12 22.38 11.88
N PRO A 218 -22.26 21.73 12.69
CA PRO A 218 -20.82 21.81 12.52
C PRO A 218 -20.36 21.14 11.20
N ILE A 219 -19.08 21.31 10.85
CA ILE A 219 -18.48 20.86 9.58
C ILE A 219 -18.72 19.38 9.28
N ASP A 220 -18.82 18.54 10.31
CA ASP A 220 -18.96 17.09 10.26
C ASP A 220 -20.42 16.60 10.23
N GLN A 221 -21.40 17.47 10.49
CA GLN A 221 -22.81 17.07 10.56
C GLN A 221 -23.62 17.61 9.36
N PRO A 222 -24.49 16.78 8.75
CA PRO A 222 -24.84 15.41 9.12
C PRO A 222 -23.76 14.41 8.72
N GLY A 223 -23.43 13.47 9.62
CA GLY A 223 -22.33 12.51 9.40
C GLY A 223 -22.51 11.63 8.15
N ILE A 224 -23.75 11.43 7.70
CA ILE A 224 -24.06 10.67 6.47
C ILE A 224 -23.47 11.34 5.22
N PHE A 225 -23.33 12.68 5.23
CA PHE A 225 -22.76 13.45 4.11
C PHE A 225 -21.31 13.86 4.36
N TYR A 226 -20.70 13.42 5.47
CA TYR A 226 -19.32 13.72 5.76
C TYR A 226 -18.40 12.75 5.01
N LEU A 227 -17.51 13.29 4.18
CA LEU A 227 -16.65 12.51 3.28
C LEU A 227 -15.84 11.41 3.99
N PRO A 228 -15.19 11.67 5.14
CA PRO A 228 -14.47 10.64 5.87
C PRO A 228 -15.35 9.46 6.31
N ILE A 229 -16.60 9.71 6.76
CA ILE A 229 -17.52 8.63 7.18
C ILE A 229 -17.95 7.79 5.97
N ILE A 230 -18.28 8.43 4.84
CA ILE A 230 -18.62 7.72 3.60
C ILE A 230 -17.43 6.87 3.13
N GLN A 231 -16.23 7.47 3.11
CA GLN A 231 -15.00 6.77 2.75
C GLN A 231 -14.76 5.57 3.68
N GLU A 232 -14.94 5.74 4.98
CA GLU A 232 -14.75 4.69 5.98
C GLU A 232 -15.70 3.52 5.72
N TRP A 233 -16.98 3.81 5.45
CA TRP A 233 -17.96 2.79 5.09
C TRP A 233 -17.57 2.03 3.81
N ILE A 234 -17.16 2.73 2.75
CA ILE A 234 -16.69 2.09 1.50
C ILE A 234 -15.43 1.25 1.78
N TYR A 235 -14.54 1.72 2.65
CA TYR A 235 -13.31 1.01 2.97
C TYR A 235 -13.59 -0.31 3.71
N TYR A 236 -14.40 -0.28 4.76
CA TYR A 236 -14.61 -1.44 5.62
C TYR A 236 -15.61 -2.46 5.06
N ASN A 237 -16.51 -2.06 4.17
CA ASN A 237 -17.53 -2.97 3.61
C ASN A 237 -17.06 -3.55 2.26
N PRO A 238 -17.24 -2.87 1.11
CA PRO A 238 -16.90 -3.45 -0.19
C PRO A 238 -15.40 -3.64 -0.43
N ASN A 239 -14.55 -2.68 -0.02
CA ASN A 239 -13.12 -2.78 -0.29
C ASN A 239 -12.45 -3.91 0.51
N VAL A 240 -12.73 -4.03 1.81
CA VAL A 240 -12.23 -5.16 2.61
C VAL A 240 -12.74 -6.50 2.09
N ALA A 241 -14.00 -6.60 1.63
CA ALA A 241 -14.51 -7.83 1.02
C ALA A 241 -13.74 -8.21 -0.26
N GLY A 242 -13.49 -7.25 -1.16
CA GLY A 242 -12.70 -7.46 -2.38
C GLY A 242 -11.23 -7.80 -2.07
N ALA A 243 -10.60 -7.07 -1.15
CA ALA A 243 -9.23 -7.33 -0.72
C ALA A 243 -9.07 -8.73 -0.13
N ARG A 244 -10.03 -9.19 0.68
CA ARG A 244 -10.04 -10.57 1.20
C ARG A 244 -10.13 -11.61 0.07
N ALA A 245 -11.01 -11.41 -0.90
CA ALA A 245 -11.12 -12.31 -2.05
C ALA A 245 -9.81 -12.37 -2.88
N ILE A 246 -9.17 -11.21 -3.10
CA ILE A 246 -7.87 -11.14 -3.78
C ILE A 246 -6.79 -11.86 -2.96
N MET A 247 -6.71 -11.61 -1.65
CA MET A 247 -5.73 -12.28 -0.78
C MET A 247 -5.93 -13.79 -0.75
N ILE A 248 -7.17 -14.27 -0.72
CA ILE A 248 -7.49 -15.70 -0.82
C ILE A 248 -7.03 -16.24 -2.18
N GLY A 249 -7.31 -15.54 -3.27
CA GLY A 249 -6.87 -15.92 -4.62
C GLY A 249 -5.34 -15.97 -4.78
N ILE A 250 -4.64 -14.95 -4.26
CA ILE A 250 -3.18 -14.91 -4.22
C ILE A 250 -2.65 -16.06 -3.37
N GLY A 251 -3.21 -16.29 -2.18
CA GLY A 251 -2.82 -17.37 -1.29
C GLY A 251 -2.98 -18.75 -1.94
N LEU A 252 -4.11 -19.00 -2.59
CA LEU A 252 -4.34 -20.22 -3.38
C LEU A 252 -3.38 -20.34 -4.56
N GLY A 253 -3.04 -19.24 -5.23
CA GLY A 253 -2.05 -19.21 -6.31
C GLY A 253 -0.63 -19.53 -5.84
N ILE A 254 -0.21 -18.95 -4.71
CA ILE A 254 1.08 -19.25 -4.06
C ILE A 254 1.11 -20.71 -3.61
N PHE A 255 0.02 -21.21 -3.03
CA PHE A 255 -0.08 -22.60 -2.61
C PHE A 255 -0.01 -23.56 -3.81
N ALA A 256 -0.74 -23.27 -4.89
CA ALA A 256 -0.73 -24.08 -6.10
C ALA A 256 0.66 -24.08 -6.78
N THR A 257 1.32 -22.93 -6.88
CA THR A 257 2.69 -22.83 -7.41
C THR A 257 3.70 -23.57 -6.53
N SER A 258 3.58 -23.43 -5.20
CA SER A 258 4.40 -24.19 -4.24
C SER A 258 4.22 -25.71 -4.41
N ILE A 259 2.99 -26.20 -4.57
CA ILE A 259 2.72 -27.62 -4.86
C ILE A 259 3.36 -28.06 -6.16
N ARG A 260 3.26 -27.26 -7.25
CA ARG A 260 3.91 -27.61 -8.52
C ARG A 260 5.43 -27.71 -8.40
N TYR A 261 6.04 -26.86 -7.58
CA TYR A 261 7.47 -26.96 -7.28
C TYR A 261 7.81 -28.21 -6.47
N ILE A 262 6.99 -28.57 -5.47
CA ILE A 262 7.12 -29.81 -4.67
C ILE A 262 7.03 -31.06 -5.55
N LEU A 263 6.00 -31.13 -6.37
CA LEU A 263 5.73 -32.28 -7.24
C LEU A 263 6.71 -32.40 -8.41
N GLY A 264 7.62 -31.43 -8.58
CA GLY A 264 8.62 -31.47 -9.63
C GLY A 264 8.09 -31.08 -11.01
N ILE A 265 6.84 -30.64 -11.10
CA ILE A 265 6.14 -30.29 -12.35
C ILE A 265 6.72 -29.00 -12.93
N GLU A 266 7.01 -28.02 -12.07
CA GLU A 266 7.74 -26.81 -12.46
C GLU A 266 9.21 -26.93 -11.99
N LYS A 267 10.15 -26.68 -12.91
CA LYS A 267 11.56 -26.47 -12.56
C LYS A 267 11.71 -25.04 -12.06
N SER A 268 12.20 -24.88 -10.83
CA SER A 268 12.54 -23.56 -10.28
C SER A 268 13.54 -22.86 -11.20
N TYR A 269 13.34 -21.56 -11.45
CA TYR A 269 14.23 -20.72 -12.26
C TYR A 269 15.68 -20.68 -11.72
N ILE A 270 15.90 -21.18 -10.51
CA ILE A 270 17.18 -21.25 -9.80
C ILE A 270 17.93 -22.57 -10.08
N GLY A 271 17.33 -23.52 -10.80
CA GLY A 271 17.94 -24.83 -11.06
C GLY A 271 18.09 -25.16 -12.55
N GLU A 272 19.27 -24.91 -13.09
CA GLU A 272 19.95 -25.97 -13.85
C GLU A 272 20.11 -27.22 -12.98
#